data_AF-A0A7S1X7E1-F1
#
_entry.id   AF-A0A7S1X7E1-F1
#
_cell.length_a   1.000
_cell.length_b   1.000
_cell.length_c   1.000
_cell.angle_alpha   90.00
_cell.angle_beta   90.00
_cell.angle_gamma   90.00
#
_symmetry.space_group_name_H-M   'P 1'
#
loop_
_entity.id
_entity.type
_entity.pdbx_description
1 polymer ?
#
loop_
_entity_poly.entity_id
_entity_poly.type
_entity_poly.pdbx_seq_one_letter_code
_entity_poly.pdbx_strand_id
1 'polypeptide(L)'
;GDVMYWYMLSLYWSLTTLTTVGYGDITPVSSGEVWYTISVELIGVVVSAVITGQVAVLLAAYEAAYGRYHHNIELFNMFIYVNALPEGLSMRMLNCIDYFFDKNSGLDLLSVISQVSPGLQAEVQLTMYGDLLMSVHLLRDMPEGVIKCILGHVKHEEYFTEDYVIRAGDPIRGMFIVHTGRMEVLVPNQGMGGDGGDDQL
;
A
#
# COMPACT_ATOMS: atom_id res chain seq x y z
N GLY A 1 25.51 50.79 15.32
CA GLY A 1 25.99 49.72 16.23
C GLY A 1 24.85 49.21 17.09
N ASP A 2 24.17 50.10 17.82
CA ASP A 2 23.39 49.69 18.99
C ASP A 2 21.97 49.19 18.69
N VAL A 3 21.28 49.74 17.68
CA VAL A 3 19.89 49.34 17.37
C VAL A 3 19.79 47.87 16.94
N MET A 4 20.75 47.40 16.14
CA MET A 4 20.80 46.01 15.69
C MET A 4 21.02 45.05 16.86
N TYR A 5 21.87 45.43 17.82
CA TYR A 5 22.14 44.65 19.01
C TYR A 5 20.87 44.47 19.87
N TRP A 6 20.14 45.56 20.14
CA TRP A 6 18.88 45.49 20.90
C TRP A 6 17.80 44.66 20.19
N TYR A 7 17.73 44.74 18.86
CA TYR A 7 16.80 43.91 18.09
C TYR A 7 17.14 42.42 18.18
N MET A 8 18.42 42.06 18.01
CA MET A 8 18.89 40.68 18.17
C MET A 8 18.61 40.15 19.58
N LEU A 9 18.84 40.97 20.62
CA LEU A 9 18.56 40.62 22.00
C LEU A 9 17.06 40.39 22.25
N SER A 10 16.20 41.23 21.66
CA SER A 10 14.75 41.08 21.76
C SER A 10 14.24 39.82 21.04
N LEU A 11 14.81 39.48 19.88
CA LEU A 11 14.51 38.24 19.16
C LEU A 11 15.01 37.03 19.92
N TYR A 12 16.22 37.11 20.50
CA TYR A 12 16.78 36.06 21.34
C TYR A 12 15.89 35.75 22.54
N TRP A 13 15.44 36.77 23.27
CA TRP A 13 14.50 36.61 24.37
C TRP A 13 13.18 35.99 23.88
N SER A 14 12.60 36.54 22.81
CA SER A 14 11.33 36.04 22.26
C SER A 14 11.43 34.57 21.82
N LEU A 15 12.54 34.18 21.18
CA LEU A 15 12.75 32.82 20.69
C LEU A 15 12.99 31.84 21.85
N THR A 16 13.79 32.21 22.85
CA THR A 16 14.06 31.34 24.02
C THR A 16 12.82 31.15 24.89
N THR A 17 11.96 32.17 24.99
CA THR A 17 10.62 32.06 25.59
C THR A 17 9.68 31.19 24.76
N LEU A 18 9.57 31.44 23.44
CA LEU A 18 8.68 30.67 22.55
C LEU A 18 9.07 29.17 22.48
N THR A 19 10.36 28.88 22.43
CA THR A 19 10.90 27.51 22.41
C THR A 19 10.95 26.86 23.79
N THR A 20 10.50 27.56 24.84
CA THR A 20 10.49 27.07 26.23
C THR A 20 11.88 26.70 26.79
N VAL A 21 12.96 27.21 26.18
CA VAL A 21 14.34 26.97 26.63
C VAL A 21 14.65 27.76 27.90
N GLY A 22 14.28 29.05 27.91
CA GLY A 22 14.33 29.89 29.11
C GLY A 22 15.68 29.93 29.85
N TYR A 23 16.76 30.36 29.19
CA TYR A 23 18.10 30.43 29.81
C TYR A 23 18.17 31.31 31.07
N GLY A 24 17.26 32.27 31.23
CA GLY A 24 17.17 33.12 32.42
C GLY A 24 18.22 34.24 32.48
N ASP A 25 18.91 34.50 31.39
CA ASP A 25 19.88 35.58 31.23
C ASP A 25 19.22 36.96 31.07
N ILE A 26 18.00 37.01 30.53
CA ILE A 26 17.14 38.20 30.46
C ILE A 26 15.85 37.91 31.23
N THR A 27 15.65 38.60 32.35
CA THR A 27 14.52 38.39 33.26
C THR A 27 13.81 39.70 33.58
N PRO A 28 12.48 39.67 33.80
CA PRO A 28 11.74 40.86 34.21
C PRO A 28 12.13 41.27 35.63
N VAL A 29 12.30 42.58 35.85
CA VAL A 29 12.69 43.15 37.15
C VAL A 29 11.53 43.93 37.77
N SER A 30 10.74 44.61 36.93
CA SER A 30 9.56 45.36 37.37
C SER A 30 8.30 44.51 37.36
N SER A 31 7.34 44.80 38.26
CA SER A 31 6.03 44.13 38.27
C SER A 31 5.29 44.24 36.93
N GLY A 32 5.47 45.33 36.19
CA GLY A 32 4.90 45.49 34.85
C GLY A 32 5.53 44.57 33.81
N GLU A 33 6.86 44.40 33.88
CA GLU A 33 7.60 43.48 33.01
C GLU A 33 7.22 42.03 33.31
N VAL A 34 7.00 41.68 34.58
CA VAL A 34 6.54 40.34 34.98
C VAL A 34 5.17 40.02 34.36
N TRP A 35 4.20 40.93 34.44
CA TRP A 35 2.89 40.73 33.81
C TRP A 35 2.95 40.62 32.29
N TYR A 36 3.82 41.41 31.66
CA TYR A 36 4.08 41.32 30.22
C TYR A 36 4.66 39.94 29.85
N THR A 37 5.71 39.50 30.55
CA THR A 37 6.34 38.19 30.32
C THR A 37 5.34 37.04 30.50
N ILE A 38 4.54 37.05 31.56
CA ILE A 38 3.48 36.04 31.78
C ILE A 38 2.52 36.00 30.58
N SER A 39 2.10 37.16 30.08
CA SER A 39 1.17 37.23 28.95
C SER A 39 1.79 36.65 27.66
N VAL A 40 3.06 36.97 27.40
CA VAL A 40 3.80 36.45 26.25
C VAL A 40 4.03 34.94 26.37
N GLU A 41 4.39 34.44 27.55
CA GLU A 41 4.57 33.01 27.81
C GLU A 41 3.27 32.23 27.59
N LEU A 42 2.13 32.72 28.08
CA LEU A 42 0.82 32.08 27.85
C LEU A 42 0.50 31.98 26.36
N ILE A 43 0.73 33.05 25.60
CA ILE A 43 0.54 33.04 24.14
C ILE A 43 1.52 32.05 23.49
N GLY A 44 2.79 32.06 23.91
CA GLY A 44 3.82 31.16 23.40
C GLY A 44 3.46 29.68 23.60
N VAL A 45 2.94 29.31 24.78
CA VAL A 45 2.47 27.96 25.07
C VAL A 45 1.32 27.55 24.16
N VAL A 46 0.33 28.42 23.95
CA VAL A 46 -0.78 28.14 23.04
C VAL A 46 -0.29 27.94 21.61
N VAL A 47 0.59 28.82 21.11
CA VAL A 47 1.18 28.72 19.77
C VAL A 47 1.97 27.41 19.62
N SER A 48 2.82 27.09 20.58
CA SER A 48 3.62 25.85 20.59
C SER A 48 2.71 24.61 20.55
N ALA A 49 1.67 24.57 21.38
CA ALA A 49 0.71 23.47 21.41
C ALA A 49 -0.02 23.28 20.07
N VAL A 50 -0.42 24.37 19.40
CA VAL A 50 -1.05 24.31 18.08
C VAL A 50 -0.08 23.76 17.04
N ILE A 51 1.18 24.23 17.02
CA ILE A 51 2.19 23.76 16.07
C ILE A 51 2.43 22.25 16.27
N THR A 52 2.64 21.81 17.51
CA THR A 52 2.83 20.39 17.82
C THR A 52 1.62 19.56 17.41
N GLY A 53 0.40 20.04 17.66
CA GLY A 53 -0.83 19.36 17.22
C GLY A 53 -0.91 19.22 15.70
N GLN A 54 -0.57 20.25 14.95
CA GLN A 54 -0.57 20.20 13.48
C GLN A 54 0.50 19.23 12.94
N VAL A 55 1.70 19.22 13.54
CA VAL A 55 2.74 18.25 13.17
C VAL A 55 2.27 16.82 13.41
N ALA A 56 1.57 16.55 14.52
CA ALA A 56 1.01 15.22 14.79
C ALA A 56 -0.05 14.80 13.77
N VAL A 57 -0.94 15.72 13.37
CA VAL A 57 -1.94 15.45 12.30
C VAL A 57 -1.26 15.15 10.97
N LEU A 58 -0.25 15.93 10.59
CA LEU A 58 0.52 15.70 9.38
C LEU A 58 1.23 14.34 9.40
N LEU A 59 1.82 13.97 10.54
CA LEU A 59 2.49 12.69 10.70
C LEU A 59 1.49 11.53 10.59
N ALA A 60 0.32 11.64 11.22
CA ALA A 60 -0.73 10.64 11.10
C ALA A 60 -1.24 10.50 9.65
N ALA A 61 -1.36 11.62 8.91
CA ALA A 61 -1.73 11.59 7.50
C ALA A 61 -0.63 10.95 6.62
N TYR A 62 0.64 11.22 6.91
CA TYR A 62 1.78 10.60 6.25
C TYR A 62 1.82 9.08 6.48
N GLU A 63 1.60 8.64 7.73
CA GLU A 63 1.46 7.22 8.07
C GLU A 63 0.24 6.58 7.41
N ALA A 64 -0.88 7.30 7.27
CA ALA A 64 -2.03 6.78 6.54
C ALA A 64 -1.74 6.58 5.05
N ALA A 65 -0.97 7.48 4.43
CA ALA A 65 -0.62 7.43 3.01
C ALA A 65 0.49 6.40 2.68
N TYR A 66 1.52 6.30 3.53
CA TYR A 66 2.72 5.48 3.27
C TYR A 66 2.99 4.42 4.34
N GLY A 67 2.49 4.61 5.55
CA GLY A 67 2.72 3.72 6.68
C GLY A 67 2.09 2.34 6.50
N ARG A 68 1.00 2.20 5.74
CA ARG A 68 0.39 0.87 5.49
C ARG A 68 1.31 -0.07 4.71
N TYR A 69 2.07 0.46 3.76
CA TYR A 69 3.08 -0.29 3.01
C TYR A 69 4.25 -0.69 3.91
N HIS A 70 4.88 0.30 4.58
CA HIS A 70 6.02 0.05 5.45
C HIS A 70 5.67 -0.89 6.60
N HIS A 71 4.51 -0.71 7.23
CA HIS A 71 4.02 -1.58 8.28
C HIS A 71 3.79 -3.01 7.79
N ASN A 72 3.19 -3.18 6.60
CA ASN A 72 3.01 -4.51 6.02
C ASN A 72 4.38 -5.16 5.74
N ILE A 73 5.33 -4.44 5.13
CA ILE A 73 6.69 -4.95 4.89
C ILE A 73 7.38 -5.36 6.19
N GLU A 74 7.25 -4.59 7.27
CA GLU A 74 7.77 -4.95 8.59
C GLU A 74 7.14 -6.23 9.14
N LEU A 75 5.80 -6.36 9.05
CA LEU A 75 5.09 -7.57 9.45
C LEU A 75 5.55 -8.79 8.65
N PHE A 76 5.74 -8.64 7.34
CA PHE A 76 6.24 -9.72 6.48
C PHE A 76 7.68 -10.10 6.80
N ASN A 77 8.56 -9.12 7.03
CA ASN A 77 9.93 -9.39 7.48
C ASN A 77 9.96 -10.12 8.82
N MET A 78 9.10 -9.72 9.77
CA MET A 78 8.93 -10.46 11.02
C MET A 78 8.42 -11.88 10.78
N PHE A 79 7.45 -12.07 9.87
CA PHE A 79 6.93 -13.39 9.53
C PHE A 79 8.00 -14.29 8.90
N ILE A 80 8.81 -13.75 7.97
CA ILE A 80 9.95 -14.43 7.36
C ILE A 80 10.94 -14.88 8.43
N TYR A 81 11.28 -13.98 9.35
CA TYR A 81 12.23 -14.24 10.43
C TYR A 81 11.72 -15.32 11.40
N VAL A 82 10.49 -15.18 11.89
CA VAL A 82 9.88 -16.10 12.87
C VAL A 82 9.72 -17.52 12.29
N ASN A 83 9.39 -17.62 11.01
CA ASN A 83 9.19 -18.92 10.34
C ASN A 83 10.44 -19.46 9.66
N ALA A 84 11.58 -18.75 9.74
CA ALA A 84 12.84 -19.09 9.09
C ALA A 84 12.66 -19.47 7.60
N LEU A 85 11.92 -18.63 6.86
CA LEU A 85 11.63 -18.93 5.47
C LEU A 85 12.91 -18.91 4.62
N PRO A 86 13.06 -19.84 3.65
CA PRO A 86 14.20 -19.85 2.74
C PRO A 86 14.29 -18.53 1.95
N GLU A 87 15.51 -18.05 1.73
CA GLU A 87 15.78 -16.76 1.07
C GLU A 87 15.05 -16.60 -0.27
N GLY A 88 14.98 -17.66 -1.08
CA GLY A 88 14.25 -17.64 -2.35
C GLY A 88 12.74 -17.43 -2.20
N LEU A 89 12.11 -17.98 -1.16
CA LEU A 89 10.68 -17.77 -0.89
C LEU A 89 10.42 -16.37 -0.34
N SER A 90 11.29 -15.90 0.56
CA SER A 90 11.26 -14.56 1.14
C SER A 90 11.37 -13.47 0.06
N MET A 91 12.32 -13.60 -0.87
CA MET A 91 12.46 -12.66 -1.99
C MET A 91 11.25 -12.66 -2.92
N ARG A 92 10.67 -13.82 -3.23
CA ARG A 92 9.44 -13.89 -4.03
C ARG A 92 8.27 -13.19 -3.33
N MET A 93 8.16 -13.37 -2.02
CA MET A 93 7.11 -12.75 -1.21
C MET A 93 7.23 -11.23 -1.18
N LEU A 94 8.45 -10.71 -1.00
CA LEU A 94 8.72 -9.26 -1.01
C LEU A 94 8.46 -8.65 -2.40
N ASN A 95 8.99 -9.27 -3.47
CA ASN A 95 8.76 -8.80 -4.85
C ASN A 95 7.27 -8.76 -5.21
N CYS A 96 6.49 -9.71 -4.69
CA CYS A 96 5.05 -9.76 -4.88
C CYS A 96 4.36 -8.54 -4.25
N ILE A 97 4.74 -8.17 -3.03
CA ILE A 97 4.18 -7.02 -2.31
C ILE A 97 4.56 -5.71 -3.01
N ASP A 98 5.83 -5.55 -3.41
CA ASP A 98 6.31 -4.37 -4.13
C ASP A 98 5.51 -4.17 -5.42
N TYR A 99 5.32 -5.25 -6.20
CA TYR A 99 4.51 -5.21 -7.42
C TYR A 99 3.05 -4.82 -7.16
N PHE A 100 2.42 -5.41 -6.14
CA PHE A 100 1.04 -5.08 -5.77
C PHE A 100 0.90 -3.62 -5.33
N PHE A 101 1.88 -3.09 -4.60
CA PHE A 101 1.86 -1.70 -4.15
C PHE A 101 2.02 -0.73 -5.31
N ASP A 102 2.99 -0.96 -6.20
CA ASP A 102 3.21 -0.14 -7.40
C ASP A 102 2.00 -0.13 -8.32
N LYS A 103 1.37 -1.30 -8.53
CA LYS A 103 0.26 -1.46 -9.48
C LYS A 103 -1.07 -0.92 -8.94
N ASN A 104 -1.37 -1.16 -7.66
CA ASN A 104 -2.65 -0.75 -7.07
C ASN A 104 -2.55 0.58 -6.31
N SER A 105 -1.38 1.22 -6.23
CA SER A 105 -1.15 2.42 -5.39
C SER A 105 -1.61 2.22 -3.94
N GLY A 106 -1.58 0.98 -3.44
CA GLY A 106 -2.11 0.60 -2.12
C GLY A 106 -3.64 0.63 -1.99
N LEU A 107 -4.41 0.85 -3.07
CA LEU A 107 -5.87 0.80 -3.07
C LEU A 107 -6.36 -0.64 -3.22
N ASP A 108 -7.05 -1.14 -2.21
CA ASP A 108 -7.85 -2.35 -2.36
C ASP A 108 -9.10 -2.02 -3.18
N LEU A 109 -8.99 -2.18 -4.50
CA LEU A 109 -10.02 -1.86 -5.47
C LEU A 109 -11.36 -2.54 -5.13
N LEU A 110 -11.31 -3.76 -4.58
CA LEU A 110 -12.50 -4.49 -4.13
C LEU A 110 -13.17 -3.80 -2.93
N SER A 111 -12.39 -3.30 -1.98
CA SER A 111 -12.91 -2.50 -0.86
C SER A 111 -13.55 -1.19 -1.31
N VAL A 112 -13.05 -0.57 -2.39
CA VAL A 112 -13.62 0.67 -2.95
C VAL A 112 -14.91 0.37 -3.70
N ILE A 113 -14.92 -0.64 -4.56
CA ILE A 113 -16.09 -1.04 -5.35
C ILE A 113 -17.24 -1.50 -4.44
N SER A 114 -16.93 -2.19 -3.34
CA SER A 114 -17.94 -2.67 -2.39
C SER A 114 -18.74 -1.55 -1.68
N GLN A 115 -18.21 -0.32 -1.63
CA GLN A 115 -18.89 0.83 -1.04
C GLN A 115 -19.97 1.44 -1.96
N VAL A 116 -20.00 1.03 -3.21
CA VAL A 116 -20.89 1.56 -4.25
C VAL A 116 -22.14 0.69 -4.37
N SER A 117 -23.26 1.23 -4.85
CA SER A 117 -24.50 0.46 -5.06
C SER A 117 -24.30 -0.76 -5.96
N PRO A 118 -25.02 -1.88 -5.75
CA PRO A 118 -24.85 -3.11 -6.54
C PRO A 118 -25.01 -2.91 -8.06
N GLY A 119 -25.89 -1.99 -8.48
CA GLY A 119 -26.07 -1.68 -9.90
C GLY A 119 -24.83 -1.06 -10.53
N LEU A 120 -24.20 -0.10 -9.82
CA LEU A 120 -22.99 0.56 -10.29
C LEU A 120 -21.76 -0.36 -10.17
N GLN A 121 -21.73 -1.28 -9.19
CA GLN A 121 -20.73 -2.35 -9.16
C GLN A 121 -20.79 -3.22 -10.41
N ALA A 122 -21.99 -3.65 -10.82
CA ALA A 122 -22.18 -4.45 -12.03
C ALA A 122 -21.76 -3.70 -13.30
N GLU A 123 -22.05 -2.39 -13.38
CA GLU A 123 -21.65 -1.53 -14.50
C GLU A 123 -20.12 -1.35 -14.58
N VAL A 124 -19.46 -1.14 -13.44
CA VAL A 124 -17.99 -1.08 -13.36
C VAL A 124 -17.36 -2.41 -13.77
N GLN A 125 -17.86 -3.54 -13.25
CA GLN A 125 -17.37 -4.87 -13.61
C GLN A 125 -17.55 -5.16 -15.11
N LEU A 126 -18.69 -4.78 -15.69
CA LEU A 126 -18.95 -4.92 -17.11
C LEU A 126 -18.00 -4.05 -17.94
N THR A 127 -17.71 -2.83 -17.49
CA THR A 127 -16.74 -1.95 -18.16
C THR A 127 -15.32 -2.50 -18.09
N MET A 128 -14.94 -3.11 -16.96
CA MET A 128 -13.59 -3.66 -16.76
C MET A 128 -13.35 -4.98 -17.49
N TYR A 129 -14.33 -5.87 -17.51
CA TYR A 129 -14.15 -7.25 -17.99
C TYR A 129 -15.05 -7.62 -19.17
N GLY A 130 -15.91 -6.72 -19.65
CA GLY A 130 -16.84 -6.98 -20.75
C GLY A 130 -16.14 -7.41 -22.02
N ASP A 131 -15.12 -6.67 -22.44
CA ASP A 131 -14.33 -6.99 -23.63
C ASP A 131 -13.59 -8.34 -23.49
N LEU A 132 -13.09 -8.64 -22.28
CA LEU A 132 -12.45 -9.91 -21.97
C LEU A 132 -13.44 -11.08 -22.13
N LEU A 133 -14.65 -10.96 -21.57
CA LEU A 133 -15.65 -12.03 -21.67
C LEU A 133 -16.13 -12.22 -23.11
N MET A 134 -16.25 -11.15 -23.89
CA MET A 134 -16.60 -11.21 -25.32
C MET A 134 -15.51 -11.84 -26.20
N SER A 135 -14.26 -11.90 -25.71
CA SER A 135 -13.16 -12.62 -26.37
C SER A 135 -13.27 -14.13 -26.23
N VAL A 136 -13.99 -14.62 -25.20
CA VAL A 136 -14.19 -16.04 -24.96
C VAL A 136 -15.36 -16.53 -25.80
N HIS A 137 -15.09 -17.41 -26.77
CA HIS A 137 -16.12 -17.95 -27.67
C HIS A 137 -17.34 -18.54 -26.95
N LEU A 138 -17.15 -19.15 -25.78
CA LEU A 138 -18.24 -19.74 -24.98
C LEU A 138 -19.22 -18.71 -24.40
N LEU A 139 -18.80 -17.45 -24.24
CA LEU A 139 -19.55 -16.42 -23.52
C LEU A 139 -20.12 -15.32 -24.44
N ARG A 140 -19.63 -15.23 -25.68
CA ARG A 140 -20.03 -14.19 -26.65
C ARG A 140 -21.52 -14.18 -26.97
N ASP A 141 -22.16 -15.35 -27.09
CA ASP A 141 -23.56 -15.46 -27.50
C ASP A 141 -24.53 -15.58 -26.31
N MET A 142 -24.05 -15.33 -25.09
CA MET A 142 -24.87 -15.43 -23.89
C MET A 142 -25.71 -14.16 -23.67
N PRO A 143 -26.95 -14.29 -23.13
CA PRO A 143 -27.74 -13.13 -22.75
C PRO A 143 -27.00 -12.24 -21.75
N GLU A 144 -27.17 -10.92 -21.86
CA GLU A 144 -26.50 -9.94 -20.99
C GLU A 144 -26.74 -10.20 -19.50
N GLY A 145 -27.94 -10.70 -19.13
CA GLY A 145 -28.24 -11.09 -17.77
C GLY A 145 -27.39 -12.26 -17.25
N VAL A 146 -27.04 -13.21 -18.11
CA VAL A 146 -26.15 -14.34 -17.77
C VAL A 146 -24.71 -13.83 -17.61
N ILE A 147 -24.26 -12.95 -18.50
CA ILE A 147 -22.94 -12.32 -18.42
C ILE A 147 -22.77 -11.54 -17.11
N LYS A 148 -23.78 -10.74 -16.73
CA LYS A 148 -23.79 -10.02 -15.44
C LYS A 148 -23.76 -10.96 -14.24
N CYS A 149 -24.48 -12.08 -14.30
CA CYS A 149 -24.44 -13.11 -13.25
C CYS A 149 -23.06 -13.77 -13.14
N ILE A 150 -22.41 -14.06 -14.27
CA ILE A 150 -21.05 -14.61 -14.30
C ILE A 150 -20.06 -13.60 -13.73
N LEU A 151 -20.12 -12.33 -14.16
CA LEU A 151 -19.28 -11.24 -13.66
C LEU A 151 -19.32 -11.12 -12.13
N GLY A 152 -20.51 -11.26 -11.53
CA GLY A 152 -20.67 -11.22 -10.07
C GLY A 152 -19.92 -12.34 -9.33
N HIS A 153 -19.48 -13.39 -10.02
CA HIS A 153 -18.70 -14.50 -9.47
C HIS A 153 -17.25 -14.52 -9.97
N VAL A 154 -16.87 -13.64 -10.90
CA VAL A 154 -15.49 -13.53 -11.38
C VAL A 154 -14.63 -12.97 -10.25
N LYS A 155 -13.52 -13.64 -9.96
CA LYS A 155 -12.49 -13.17 -9.04
C LYS A 155 -11.23 -12.87 -9.81
N HIS A 156 -10.67 -11.70 -9.57
CA HIS A 156 -9.37 -11.34 -10.12
C HIS A 156 -8.26 -11.98 -9.29
N GLU A 157 -7.39 -12.73 -9.95
CA GLU A 157 -6.22 -13.35 -9.33
C GLU A 157 -4.97 -12.97 -10.13
N GLU A 158 -3.87 -12.71 -9.43
CA GLU A 158 -2.58 -12.38 -10.04
C GLU A 158 -1.57 -13.48 -9.73
N TYR A 159 -0.79 -13.85 -10.75
CA TYR A 159 0.20 -14.92 -10.70
C TYR A 159 1.52 -14.38 -11.28
N PHE A 160 2.65 -14.74 -10.66
CA PHE A 160 3.99 -14.34 -11.11
C PHE A 160 4.62 -15.37 -12.05
N THR A 161 5.70 -15.00 -12.74
CA THR A 161 6.37 -15.78 -13.80
C THR A 161 6.77 -17.22 -13.42
N GLU A 162 6.84 -17.54 -12.13
CA GLU A 162 7.16 -18.90 -11.62
C GLU A 162 6.04 -19.53 -10.79
N ASP A 163 4.82 -19.00 -10.91
CA ASP A 163 3.65 -19.57 -10.26
C ASP A 163 2.94 -20.53 -11.21
N TYR A 164 2.54 -21.67 -10.65
CA TYR A 164 1.73 -22.65 -11.37
C TYR A 164 0.26 -22.36 -11.07
N VAL A 165 -0.48 -21.92 -12.09
CA VAL A 165 -1.93 -21.67 -11.96
C VAL A 165 -2.68 -22.99 -11.77
N ILE A 166 -2.31 -24.03 -12.53
CA ILE A 166 -2.90 -25.37 -12.47
C ILE A 166 -1.76 -26.39 -12.49
N ARG A 167 -1.79 -27.36 -11.57
CA ARG A 167 -0.86 -28.49 -11.56
C ARG A 167 -1.59 -29.79 -11.86
N ALA A 168 -0.93 -30.70 -12.57
CA ALA A 168 -1.47 -32.02 -12.83
C ALA A 168 -1.63 -32.78 -11.50
N GLY A 169 -2.85 -33.27 -11.25
CA GLY A 169 -3.20 -33.97 -10.01
C GLY A 169 -3.87 -33.09 -8.94
N ASP A 170 -3.86 -31.77 -9.09
CA ASP A 170 -4.63 -30.89 -8.21
C ASP A 170 -6.13 -30.96 -8.55
N PRO A 171 -7.02 -30.81 -7.55
CA PRO A 171 -8.45 -30.74 -7.79
C PRO A 171 -8.80 -29.54 -8.67
N ILE A 172 -9.78 -29.71 -9.57
CA ILE A 172 -10.25 -28.63 -10.45
C ILE A 172 -10.86 -27.52 -9.59
N ARG A 173 -10.22 -26.35 -9.58
CA ARG A 173 -10.64 -25.18 -8.78
C ARG A 173 -11.66 -24.31 -9.52
N GLY A 174 -11.69 -24.38 -10.85
CA GLY A 174 -12.61 -23.60 -11.68
C GLY A 174 -12.05 -23.36 -13.07
N MET A 175 -12.69 -22.44 -13.79
CA MET A 175 -12.26 -21.95 -15.10
C MET A 175 -11.48 -20.65 -14.91
N PHE A 176 -10.33 -20.54 -15.58
CA PHE A 176 -9.48 -19.36 -15.58
C PHE A 176 -9.52 -18.70 -16.96
N ILE A 177 -9.60 -17.37 -16.99
CA ILE A 177 -9.53 -16.57 -18.22
C ILE A 177 -8.35 -15.62 -18.08
N VAL A 178 -7.45 -15.62 -19.06
CA VAL A 178 -6.27 -14.77 -19.04
C VAL A 178 -6.67 -13.37 -19.49
N HIS A 179 -6.67 -12.41 -18.56
CA HIS A 179 -6.92 -11.00 -18.88
C HIS A 179 -5.67 -10.32 -19.46
N THR A 180 -4.53 -10.46 -18.78
CA THR A 180 -3.26 -9.87 -19.17
C THR A 180 -2.11 -10.82 -18.87
N GLY A 181 -1.15 -10.93 -19.78
CA GLY A 181 0.04 -11.77 -19.61
C GLY A 181 0.09 -12.95 -20.58
N ARG A 182 0.99 -13.88 -20.30
CA ARG A 182 1.14 -15.13 -21.05
C ARG A 182 1.23 -16.31 -20.08
N MET A 183 0.60 -17.41 -20.47
CA MET A 183 0.68 -18.68 -19.76
C MET A 183 1.31 -19.72 -20.68
N GLU A 184 2.12 -20.59 -20.10
CA GLU A 184 2.69 -21.75 -20.78
C GLU A 184 2.09 -23.03 -20.20
N VAL A 185 1.75 -23.96 -21.08
CA VAL A 185 1.25 -25.27 -20.68
C VAL A 185 2.41 -26.25 -20.70
N LEU A 186 2.87 -26.64 -19.51
CA LEU A 186 3.91 -27.65 -19.35
C LEU A 186 3.26 -29.03 -19.32
N VAL A 187 3.38 -29.76 -20.42
CA VAL A 187 2.97 -31.17 -20.47
C VAL A 187 4.13 -32.00 -19.90
N PRO A 188 3.91 -32.84 -18.87
CA PRO A 188 4.95 -33.74 -18.38
C PRO A 188 5.39 -34.61 -19.56
N ASN A 189 6.67 -34.51 -19.91
CA ASN A 189 7.24 -35.37 -20.94
C ASN A 189 7.11 -36.80 -20.42
N GLN A 190 6.16 -37.57 -20.96
CA GLN A 190 6.12 -39.01 -20.70
C GLN A 190 7.41 -39.57 -21.29
N GLY A 191 8.38 -39.80 -20.41
CA GLY A 191 9.63 -40.44 -20.79
C GLY A 191 9.32 -41.72 -21.56
N MET A 192 9.91 -41.82 -22.75
CA MET A 192 10.15 -43.07 -23.45
C MET A 192 10.64 -44.12 -22.45
N GLY A 193 9.74 -45.03 -22.07
CA GLY A 193 10.04 -46.29 -21.43
C GLY A 193 9.63 -47.41 -22.37
N GLY A 194 10.62 -48.14 -22.89
CA GLY A 194 10.49 -49.23 -23.86
C GLY A 194 11.10 -48.80 -25.21
N ASP A 195 12.12 -49.43 -25.76
CA ASP A 195 12.54 -50.82 -25.66
C ASP A 195 13.99 -50.93 -26.14
N GLY A 196 14.79 -51.77 -25.49
CA GLY A 196 16.07 -52.20 -26.02
C GLY A 196 15.81 -53.37 -26.95
N GLY A 197 16.25 -53.27 -28.21
CA GLY A 197 16.13 -54.35 -29.17
C GLY A 197 16.90 -54.04 -30.43
N ASP A 198 17.97 -54.79 -30.63
CA ASP A 198 18.80 -54.88 -31.82
C ASP A 198 17.98 -55.00 -33.12
N ASP A 199 18.43 -54.35 -34.20
CA ASP A 199 18.73 -54.99 -35.49
C ASP A 199 18.84 -53.98 -36.67
N GLN A 200 20.06 -53.92 -37.22
CA GLN A 200 20.40 -54.06 -38.65
C GLN A 200 19.84 -53.08 -39.71
N LEU A 201 20.74 -52.14 -40.11
CA LEU A 201 21.31 -51.89 -41.46
C LEU A 201 21.45 -50.40 -41.79
#